data_AF-A0A9E6NRZ3-F1
#
_entry.id   AF-A0A9E6NRZ3-F1
#
_cell.length_a   1.000
_cell.length_b   1.000
_cell.length_c   1.000
_cell.angle_alpha   90.00
_cell.angle_beta   90.00
_cell.angle_gamma   90.00
#
_symmetry.space_group_name_H-M   'P 1'
#
loop_
_entity.id
_entity.type
_entity.pdbx_description
1 polymer ?
#
loop_
_entity_poly.entity_id
_entity_poly.type
_entity_poly.pdbx_seq_one_letter_code
_entity_poly.pdbx_strand_id
1 'polypeptide(L)'
;MLDFLPAPVRGVIASLLLALNTILLCSFLFCVALIKVLPFDLARRASLWLMSHTHEAWISNNKGWMNLVRRTRWHISGLQGLDYQHSYLITSNHQSWVDILVLQYVLNRKIQPLKFFLKQELIWVPVIGLAWWALGFPFMKRYSKAYLAKHPEKKGKDLETTRKTCAKFRDNPVGIFNFVEGTRFTEGKHAQQQSPFKYLLKPKAGGIAFVLDAMGEQLESIVNVTIHYPAGRPGFWDLLCGNVRDVVVHFEELKIPQQFIGKNYDQDGEYRLQFQGWINQLWLDKDALLEQMHREFPAKH
;
A
#
# COMPACT_ATOMS: atom_id res chain seq x y z
N MET A 1 -5.54 26.57 1.63
CA MET A 1 -5.98 27.76 0.83
C MET A 1 -7.49 27.93 0.88
N LEU A 2 -8.26 26.84 0.95
CA LEU A 2 -9.71 26.91 1.14
C LEU A 2 -10.14 26.94 2.62
N ASP A 3 -9.23 27.29 3.53
CA ASP A 3 -9.45 27.23 4.98
C ASP A 3 -10.55 28.17 5.49
N PHE A 4 -10.93 29.16 4.69
CA PHE A 4 -12.04 30.07 4.97
C PHE A 4 -13.42 29.43 4.72
N LEU A 5 -13.49 28.31 3.98
CA LEU A 5 -14.74 27.60 3.72
C LEU A 5 -15.07 26.62 4.85
N PRO A 6 -16.37 26.38 5.15
CA PRO A 6 -16.80 25.35 6.07
C PRO A 6 -16.28 23.96 5.66
N ALA A 7 -15.96 23.12 6.64
CA ALA A 7 -15.39 21.79 6.41
C ALA A 7 -16.19 20.93 5.41
N PRO A 8 -17.54 20.86 5.46
CA PRO A 8 -18.31 20.08 4.48
C PRO A 8 -18.17 20.60 3.04
N VAL A 9 -18.08 21.93 2.85
CA VAL A 9 -17.91 22.54 1.53
C VAL A 9 -16.56 22.16 0.94
N ARG A 10 -15.49 22.19 1.75
CA ARG A 10 -14.16 21.69 1.34
C ARG A 10 -14.21 20.22 0.98
N GLY A 11 -14.92 19.40 1.77
CA GLY A 11 -15.13 17.98 1.51
C GLY A 11 -15.80 17.70 0.16
N VAL A 12 -16.82 18.49 -0.20
CA VAL A 12 -17.48 18.41 -1.52
C VAL A 12 -16.52 18.81 -2.64
N ILE A 13 -15.80 19.94 -2.49
CA ILE A 13 -14.82 20.39 -3.49
C ILE A 13 -13.74 19.34 -3.71
N ALA A 14 -13.13 18.81 -2.64
CA ALA A 14 -12.14 17.74 -2.74
C ALA A 14 -12.69 16.47 -3.39
N SER A 15 -13.92 16.07 -3.04
CA SER A 15 -14.57 14.91 -3.68
C SER A 15 -14.76 15.12 -5.18
N LEU A 16 -15.20 16.31 -5.60
CA LEU A 16 -15.37 16.65 -7.01
C LEU A 16 -14.02 16.67 -7.75
N LEU A 17 -12.99 17.26 -7.15
CA LEU A 17 -11.63 17.27 -7.71
C LEU A 17 -11.07 15.84 -7.84
N LEU A 18 -11.24 15.00 -6.82
CA LEU A 18 -10.84 13.59 -6.86
C LEU A 18 -11.60 12.82 -7.95
N ALA A 19 -12.93 13.01 -8.05
CA ALA A 19 -13.75 12.36 -9.06
C ALA A 19 -13.36 12.80 -10.47
N LEU A 20 -13.20 14.10 -10.70
CA LEU A 20 -12.77 14.65 -11.98
C LEU A 20 -11.38 14.15 -12.37
N ASN A 21 -10.41 14.22 -11.45
CA ASN A 21 -9.06 13.69 -11.65
C ASN A 21 -9.08 12.21 -12.04
N THR A 22 -9.90 11.42 -11.33
CA THR A 22 -10.04 9.98 -11.59
C THR A 22 -10.66 9.71 -12.96
N ILE A 23 -11.74 10.39 -13.31
CA ILE A 23 -12.42 10.20 -14.60
C ILE A 23 -11.48 10.58 -15.75
N LEU A 24 -10.89 11.78 -15.72
CA LEU A 24 -10.05 12.28 -16.80
C LEU A 24 -8.82 11.38 -17.03
N LEU A 25 -8.09 11.05 -15.96
CA LEU A 25 -6.87 10.25 -16.09
C LEU A 25 -7.17 8.77 -16.37
N CYS A 26 -8.28 8.21 -15.88
CA CYS A 26 -8.67 6.86 -16.26
C CYS A 26 -9.13 6.80 -17.72
N SER A 27 -9.87 7.79 -18.21
CA SER A 27 -10.22 7.88 -19.64
C SER A 27 -8.97 7.89 -20.52
N PHE A 28 -7.98 8.73 -20.19
CA PHE A 28 -6.70 8.74 -20.89
C PHE A 28 -5.96 7.39 -20.77
N LEU A 29 -5.88 6.84 -19.55
CA LEU A 29 -5.27 5.53 -19.30
C LEU A 29 -5.89 4.43 -20.16
N PHE A 30 -7.22 4.42 -20.34
CA PHE A 30 -7.91 3.43 -21.15
C PHE A 30 -7.58 3.59 -22.64
N CYS A 31 -7.51 4.80 -23.16
CA CYS A 31 -7.03 5.05 -24.52
C CYS A 31 -5.61 4.50 -24.71
N VAL A 32 -4.71 4.76 -23.78
CA VAL A 32 -3.33 4.22 -23.81
C VAL A 32 -3.31 2.69 -23.69
N ALA A 33 -4.18 2.11 -22.86
CA ALA A 33 -4.28 0.67 -22.69
C ALA A 33 -4.76 -0.04 -23.98
N LEU A 34 -5.58 0.60 -24.81
CA LEU A 34 -5.95 0.08 -26.13
C LEU A 34 -4.76 0.09 -27.09
N ILE A 35 -3.96 1.17 -27.10
CA ILE A 35 -2.75 1.27 -27.92
C ILE A 35 -1.71 0.20 -27.55
N LYS A 36 -1.61 -0.14 -26.25
CA LYS A 36 -0.72 -1.20 -25.75
C LYS A 36 -0.97 -2.58 -26.37
N VAL A 37 -2.19 -2.86 -26.88
CA VAL A 37 -2.56 -4.16 -27.48
C VAL A 37 -1.95 -4.34 -28.86
N LEU A 38 -1.51 -3.25 -29.52
CA LEU A 38 -0.87 -3.33 -30.83
C LEU A 38 0.43 -4.17 -30.77
N PRO A 39 0.72 -4.98 -31.80
CA PRO A 39 1.84 -5.93 -31.79
C PRO A 39 3.23 -5.27 -31.99
N PHE A 40 3.37 -3.99 -31.70
CA PHE A 40 4.60 -3.23 -31.89
C PHE A 40 5.31 -2.97 -30.55
N ASP A 41 6.58 -3.33 -30.45
CA ASP A 41 7.34 -3.15 -29.20
C ASP A 41 7.46 -1.69 -28.77
N LEU A 42 7.58 -0.76 -29.70
CA LEU A 42 7.59 0.67 -29.40
C LEU A 42 6.27 1.12 -28.78
N ALA A 43 5.13 0.69 -29.35
CA ALA A 43 3.81 1.00 -28.82
C ALA A 43 3.64 0.44 -27.39
N ARG A 44 4.13 -0.80 -27.16
CA ARG A 44 4.12 -1.42 -25.83
C ARG A 44 4.96 -0.63 -24.81
N ARG A 45 6.21 -0.29 -25.14
CA ARG A 45 7.11 0.47 -24.24
C ARG A 45 6.58 1.87 -23.95
N ALA A 46 6.15 2.59 -24.99
CA ALA A 46 5.57 3.93 -24.84
C ALA A 46 4.29 3.89 -24.00
N SER A 47 3.42 2.89 -24.21
CA SER A 47 2.20 2.74 -23.42
C SER A 47 2.51 2.44 -21.95
N LEU A 48 3.44 1.53 -21.65
CA LEU A 48 3.84 1.25 -20.27
C LEU A 48 4.40 2.50 -19.57
N TRP A 49 5.23 3.27 -20.26
CA TRP A 49 5.75 4.55 -19.77
C TRP A 49 4.60 5.53 -19.49
N LEU A 50 3.71 5.78 -20.47
CA LEU A 50 2.56 6.68 -20.32
C LEU A 50 1.61 6.26 -19.19
N MET A 51 1.32 4.97 -19.07
CA MET A 51 0.47 4.44 -18.01
C MET A 51 1.08 4.66 -16.63
N SER A 52 2.39 4.44 -16.48
CA SER A 52 3.12 4.71 -15.23
C SER A 52 3.03 6.20 -14.85
N HIS A 53 3.32 7.10 -15.79
CA HIS A 53 3.26 8.54 -15.57
C HIS A 53 1.83 9.05 -15.33
N THR A 54 0.83 8.40 -15.92
CA THR A 54 -0.59 8.70 -15.66
C THR A 54 -0.97 8.33 -14.23
N HIS A 55 -0.48 7.20 -13.72
CA HIS A 55 -0.69 6.81 -12.32
C HIS A 55 -0.02 7.80 -11.35
N GLU A 56 1.23 8.20 -11.61
CA GLU A 56 1.91 9.23 -10.80
C GLU A 56 1.25 10.60 -10.87
N ALA A 57 0.73 10.98 -12.05
CA ALA A 57 -0.01 12.22 -12.24
C ALA A 57 -1.31 12.19 -11.43
N TRP A 58 -2.02 11.06 -11.39
CA TRP A 58 -3.20 10.89 -10.56
C TRP A 58 -2.88 11.10 -9.08
N ILE A 59 -1.78 10.52 -8.58
CA ILE A 59 -1.32 10.72 -7.20
C ILE A 59 -0.90 12.18 -6.96
N SER A 60 -0.18 12.80 -7.91
CA SER A 60 0.27 14.19 -7.81
C SER A 60 -0.91 15.17 -7.74
N ASN A 61 -1.95 14.94 -8.53
CA ASN A 61 -3.19 15.71 -8.50
C ASN A 61 -3.93 15.48 -7.17
N ASN A 62 -3.89 14.27 -6.62
CA ASN A 62 -4.46 13.99 -5.31
C ASN A 62 -3.76 14.77 -4.19
N LYS A 63 -2.42 14.76 -4.20
CA LYS A 63 -1.60 15.62 -3.35
C LYS A 63 -1.94 17.10 -3.53
N GLY A 64 -2.22 17.54 -4.75
CA GLY A 64 -2.67 18.90 -5.07
C GLY A 64 -3.94 19.31 -4.32
N TRP A 65 -5.03 18.54 -4.45
CA TRP A 65 -6.28 18.88 -3.75
C TRP A 65 -6.17 18.73 -2.24
N MET A 66 -5.38 17.75 -1.75
CA MET A 66 -5.11 17.60 -0.30
C MET A 66 -4.48 18.87 0.28
N ASN A 67 -3.51 19.45 -0.42
CA ASN A 67 -2.87 20.71 -0.02
C ASN A 67 -3.81 21.92 -0.17
N LEU A 68 -4.74 21.87 -1.12
CA LEU A 68 -5.70 22.94 -1.40
C LEU A 68 -6.72 23.10 -0.25
N VAL A 69 -7.34 21.99 0.17
CA VAL A 69 -8.40 22.00 1.20
C VAL A 69 -7.90 22.50 2.55
N ARG A 70 -6.74 22.00 2.99
CA ARG A 70 -6.05 22.47 4.18
C ARG A 70 -4.61 21.98 4.19
N ARG A 71 -3.70 22.80 4.70
CA ARG A 71 -2.29 22.41 4.84
C ARG A 71 -2.12 21.46 6.03
N THR A 72 -2.03 20.16 5.77
CA THR A 72 -1.59 19.15 6.74
C THR A 72 -0.11 19.36 7.06
N ARG A 73 0.26 19.27 8.35
CA ARG A 73 1.64 19.23 8.82
C ARG A 73 2.15 17.80 8.73
N TRP A 74 3.16 17.60 7.90
CA TRP A 74 3.79 16.31 7.67
C TRP A 74 5.10 16.23 8.43
N HIS A 75 5.16 15.33 9.42
CA HIS A 75 6.39 15.04 10.17
C HIS A 75 6.98 13.76 9.60
N ILE A 76 7.92 13.90 8.66
CA ILE A 76 8.49 12.78 7.89
C ILE A 76 9.94 12.57 8.31
N SER A 77 10.30 11.33 8.63
CA SER A 77 11.68 10.94 8.98
C SER A 77 12.06 9.61 8.32
N GLY A 78 13.36 9.36 8.18
CA GLY A 78 13.91 8.08 7.70
C GLY A 78 13.69 7.77 6.22
N LEU A 79 13.33 8.78 5.41
CA LEU A 79 13.08 8.62 3.97
C LEU A 79 14.36 8.62 3.12
N GLN A 80 15.54 8.70 3.75
CA GLN A 80 16.83 8.70 3.06
C GLN A 80 17.14 7.30 2.50
N GLY A 81 17.85 7.22 1.38
CA GLY A 81 18.29 5.94 0.78
C GLY A 81 17.36 5.39 -0.29
N LEU A 82 16.07 5.71 -0.24
CA LEU A 82 15.12 5.27 -1.28
C LEU A 82 15.33 5.99 -2.61
N ASP A 83 15.26 5.23 -3.70
CA ASP A 83 15.39 5.75 -5.06
C ASP A 83 14.30 5.20 -6.00
N TYR A 84 14.25 5.77 -7.20
CA TYR A 84 13.24 5.41 -8.20
C TYR A 84 13.65 4.21 -9.06
N GLN A 85 14.89 3.74 -8.98
CA GLN A 85 15.46 2.70 -9.84
C GLN A 85 15.18 1.30 -9.32
N HIS A 86 15.01 1.13 -8.00
CA HIS A 86 14.85 -0.18 -7.38
C HIS A 86 13.40 -0.56 -7.05
N SER A 87 13.19 -1.86 -6.83
CA SER A 87 11.92 -2.38 -6.30
C SER A 87 11.99 -2.49 -4.79
N TYR A 88 10.88 -2.18 -4.13
CA TYR A 88 10.79 -2.18 -2.67
C TYR A 88 9.54 -2.94 -2.23
N LEU A 89 9.64 -3.65 -1.10
CA LEU A 89 8.47 -4.18 -0.41
C LEU A 89 8.15 -3.30 0.78
N ILE A 90 7.07 -2.54 0.66
CA ILE A 90 6.67 -1.56 1.66
C ILE A 90 5.64 -2.20 2.59
N THR A 91 5.86 -2.08 3.89
CA THR A 91 4.91 -2.52 4.92
C THR A 91 4.61 -1.42 5.91
N SER A 92 3.43 -1.46 6.53
CA SER A 92 3.02 -0.46 7.51
C SER A 92 2.04 -1.04 8.52
N ASN A 93 1.94 -0.41 9.69
CA ASN A 93 0.75 -0.52 10.51
C ASN A 93 -0.46 0.03 9.75
N HIS A 94 -1.67 -0.46 10.06
CA HIS A 94 -2.88 -0.09 9.33
C HIS A 94 -3.96 0.43 10.28
N GLN A 95 -4.25 1.72 10.25
CA GLN A 95 -5.17 2.38 11.18
C GLN A 95 -6.35 3.06 10.46
N SER A 96 -6.16 3.50 9.22
CA SER A 96 -7.11 4.35 8.51
C SER A 96 -7.16 4.05 7.00
N TRP A 97 -8.25 4.45 6.34
CA TRP A 97 -8.28 4.59 4.88
C TRP A 97 -7.23 5.59 4.38
N VAL A 98 -6.90 6.58 5.20
CA VAL A 98 -5.95 7.66 4.89
C VAL A 98 -4.52 7.13 4.75
N ASP A 99 -4.19 5.98 5.35
CA ASP A 99 -2.83 5.39 5.31
C ASP A 99 -2.31 5.22 3.88
N ILE A 100 -3.16 4.73 2.97
CA ILE A 100 -2.78 4.55 1.55
C ILE A 100 -2.48 5.90 0.90
N LEU A 101 -3.28 6.92 1.20
CA LEU A 101 -3.08 8.27 0.66
C LEU A 101 -1.85 8.94 1.28
N VAL A 102 -1.52 8.66 2.55
CA VAL A 102 -0.28 9.11 3.20
C VAL A 102 0.93 8.53 2.46
N LEU A 103 0.93 7.23 2.23
CA LEU A 103 2.02 6.55 1.53
C LEU A 103 2.16 7.06 0.10
N GLN A 104 1.06 7.16 -0.65
CA GLN A 104 1.05 7.75 -1.99
C GLN A 104 1.54 9.21 -1.97
N TYR A 105 1.09 10.04 -1.03
CA TYR A 105 1.50 11.44 -0.91
C TYR A 105 3.02 11.60 -0.70
N VAL A 106 3.60 10.75 0.15
CA VAL A 106 5.01 10.84 0.54
C VAL A 106 5.93 10.16 -0.48
N LEU A 107 5.56 8.97 -0.97
CA LEU A 107 6.43 8.11 -1.79
C LEU A 107 6.33 8.36 -3.31
N ASN A 108 5.28 9.03 -3.78
CA ASN A 108 5.11 9.28 -5.21
C ASN A 108 6.33 9.98 -5.82
N ARG A 109 6.85 9.44 -6.93
CA ARG A 109 8.08 9.86 -7.63
C ARG A 109 9.38 9.76 -6.82
N LYS A 110 9.35 9.21 -5.60
CA LYS A 110 10.55 8.86 -4.82
C LYS A 110 10.94 7.41 -5.03
N ILE A 111 9.93 6.55 -5.12
CA ILE A 111 10.05 5.16 -5.55
C ILE A 111 9.07 4.92 -6.70
N GLN A 112 9.22 3.78 -7.37
CA GLN A 112 8.28 3.36 -8.41
C GLN A 112 6.83 3.27 -7.91
N PRO A 113 5.83 3.43 -8.79
CA PRO A 113 4.44 3.50 -8.37
C PRO A 113 4.00 2.30 -7.53
N LEU A 114 3.35 2.61 -6.41
CA LEU A 114 2.87 1.62 -5.46
C LEU A 114 1.80 0.72 -6.09
N LYS A 115 2.02 -0.60 -6.01
CA LYS A 115 1.04 -1.64 -6.28
C LYS A 115 0.75 -2.41 -5.02
N PHE A 116 -0.44 -2.97 -4.91
CA PHE A 116 -0.83 -3.81 -3.80
C PHE A 116 -1.74 -4.94 -4.27
N PHE A 117 -1.82 -5.99 -3.46
CA PHE A 117 -2.68 -7.13 -3.73
C PHE A 117 -4.14 -6.77 -3.48
N LEU A 118 -4.88 -6.60 -4.58
CA LEU A 118 -6.31 -6.31 -4.57
C LEU A 118 -7.11 -7.59 -4.37
N LYS A 119 -8.25 -7.48 -3.69
CA LYS A 119 -9.23 -8.57 -3.70
C LYS A 119 -9.86 -8.66 -5.10
N GLN A 120 -10.12 -9.87 -5.58
CA GLN A 120 -10.69 -10.10 -6.92
C GLN A 120 -11.98 -9.30 -7.16
N GLU A 121 -12.81 -9.11 -6.14
CA GLU A 121 -14.09 -8.39 -6.23
C GLU A 121 -13.89 -6.90 -6.58
N LEU A 122 -12.72 -6.33 -6.30
CA LEU A 122 -12.43 -4.92 -6.59
C LEU A 122 -12.29 -4.61 -8.08
N ILE A 123 -12.24 -5.64 -8.94
CA ILE A 123 -12.26 -5.43 -10.40
C ILE A 123 -13.58 -4.81 -10.87
N TRP A 124 -14.66 -5.00 -10.11
CA TRP A 124 -16.00 -4.52 -10.42
C TRP A 124 -16.28 -3.10 -9.91
N VAL A 125 -15.32 -2.47 -9.21
CA VAL A 125 -15.46 -1.06 -8.82
C VAL A 125 -15.46 -0.21 -10.09
N PRO A 126 -16.51 0.60 -10.34
CA PRO A 126 -16.62 1.39 -11.56
C PRO A 126 -15.37 2.25 -11.79
N VAL A 127 -14.89 2.26 -13.03
CA VAL A 127 -13.68 2.99 -13.49
C VAL A 127 -12.38 2.47 -12.84
N ILE A 128 -12.24 2.57 -11.53
CA ILE A 128 -10.99 2.28 -10.81
C ILE A 128 -10.62 0.78 -10.90
N GLY A 129 -11.58 -0.14 -10.86
CA GLY A 129 -11.34 -1.57 -10.98
C GLY A 129 -10.64 -1.94 -12.29
N LEU A 130 -11.11 -1.37 -13.40
CA LEU A 130 -10.50 -1.52 -14.73
C LEU A 130 -9.16 -0.80 -14.82
N ALA A 131 -9.00 0.36 -14.18
CA ALA A 131 -7.74 1.09 -14.16
C ALA A 131 -6.62 0.30 -13.46
N TRP A 132 -6.92 -0.29 -12.30
CA TRP A 132 -5.99 -1.19 -11.60
C TRP A 132 -5.62 -2.40 -12.44
N TRP A 133 -6.60 -3.01 -13.12
CA TRP A 133 -6.34 -4.12 -14.04
C TRP A 133 -5.41 -3.71 -15.19
N ALA A 134 -5.69 -2.57 -15.84
CA ALA A 134 -4.87 -2.05 -16.94
C ALA A 134 -3.43 -1.75 -16.49
N LEU A 135 -3.26 -1.15 -15.31
CA LEU A 135 -1.97 -0.88 -14.68
C LEU A 135 -1.24 -2.15 -14.20
N GLY A 136 -1.89 -3.32 -14.29
CA GLY A 136 -1.31 -4.61 -13.90
C GLY A 136 -1.16 -4.74 -12.39
N PHE A 137 -2.14 -4.30 -11.62
CA PHE A 137 -2.23 -4.62 -10.19
C PHE A 137 -2.59 -6.11 -10.03
N PRO A 138 -1.98 -6.81 -9.05
CA PRO A 138 -2.31 -8.21 -8.78
C PRO A 138 -3.67 -8.32 -8.07
N PHE A 139 -4.61 -9.03 -8.70
CA PHE A 139 -5.90 -9.40 -8.11
C PHE A 139 -5.85 -10.82 -7.55
N MET A 140 -6.30 -10.98 -6.30
CA MET A 140 -6.14 -12.18 -5.50
C MET A 140 -7.49 -12.79 -5.15
N LYS A 141 -7.56 -14.13 -5.21
CA LYS A 141 -8.73 -14.89 -4.77
C LYS A 141 -8.45 -15.46 -3.38
N ARG A 142 -9.09 -14.89 -2.36
CA ARG A 142 -8.98 -15.39 -0.99
C ARG A 142 -9.94 -16.56 -0.77
N TYR A 143 -9.45 -17.78 -0.96
CA TYR A 143 -10.24 -18.97 -0.65
C TYR A 143 -10.34 -19.20 0.86
N SER A 144 -11.55 -19.46 1.36
CA SER A 144 -11.74 -19.83 2.77
C SER A 144 -11.24 -21.25 3.03
N LYS A 145 -10.89 -21.56 4.29
CA LYS A 145 -10.48 -22.93 4.67
C LYS A 145 -11.55 -23.96 4.31
N ALA A 146 -12.82 -23.63 4.54
CA ALA A 146 -13.95 -24.50 4.19
C ALA A 146 -14.08 -24.72 2.68
N TYR A 147 -13.81 -23.70 1.86
CA TYR A 147 -13.82 -23.83 0.41
C TYR A 147 -12.65 -24.70 -0.08
N LEU A 148 -11.44 -24.48 0.44
CA LEU A 148 -10.26 -25.27 0.07
C LEU A 148 -10.36 -26.74 0.51
N ALA A 149 -11.05 -27.03 1.62
CA ALA A 149 -11.33 -28.40 2.02
C ALA A 149 -12.23 -29.13 1.02
N LYS A 150 -13.17 -28.42 0.39
CA LYS A 150 -14.05 -28.95 -0.67
C LYS A 150 -13.38 -28.96 -2.05
N HIS A 151 -12.41 -28.07 -2.27
CA HIS A 151 -11.73 -27.84 -3.54
C HIS A 151 -10.20 -27.85 -3.36
N PRO A 152 -9.59 -29.01 -3.06
CA PRO A 152 -8.15 -29.10 -2.82
C PRO A 152 -7.32 -28.68 -4.03
N GLU A 153 -7.84 -28.82 -5.25
CA GLU A 153 -7.22 -28.39 -6.52
C GLU A 153 -7.08 -26.86 -6.66
N LYS A 154 -7.74 -26.09 -5.79
CA LYS A 154 -7.63 -24.62 -5.73
C LYS A 154 -6.54 -24.16 -4.78
N LYS A 155 -6.01 -25.06 -3.94
CA LYS A 155 -4.88 -24.75 -3.05
C LYS A 155 -3.65 -24.40 -3.89
N GLY A 156 -2.98 -23.30 -3.58
CA GLY A 156 -1.79 -22.85 -4.31
C GLY A 156 -2.03 -22.14 -5.65
N LYS A 157 -3.24 -22.18 -6.25
CA LYS A 157 -3.52 -21.47 -7.52
C LYS A 157 -3.34 -19.94 -7.43
N ASP A 158 -3.64 -19.37 -6.27
CA ASP A 158 -3.44 -17.95 -5.98
C ASP A 158 -1.93 -17.59 -5.98
N LEU A 159 -1.10 -18.52 -5.49
CA LEU A 159 0.36 -18.42 -5.46
C LEU A 159 0.97 -18.48 -6.87
N GLU A 160 0.51 -19.41 -7.69
CA GLU A 160 0.93 -19.47 -9.10
C GLU A 160 0.53 -18.20 -9.88
N THR A 161 -0.70 -17.72 -9.68
CA THR A 161 -1.20 -16.51 -10.36
C THR A 161 -0.39 -15.29 -9.95
N THR A 162 0.00 -15.21 -8.68
CA THR A 162 0.88 -14.14 -8.22
C THR A 162 2.27 -14.27 -8.77
N ARG A 163 2.92 -15.44 -8.69
CA ARG A 163 4.26 -15.63 -9.26
C ARG A 163 4.29 -15.21 -10.73
N LYS A 164 3.27 -15.56 -11.51
CA LYS A 164 3.10 -15.11 -12.90
C LYS A 164 2.93 -13.60 -13.04
N THR A 165 2.26 -12.95 -12.10
CA THR A 165 2.07 -11.49 -12.11
C THR A 165 3.35 -10.76 -11.69
N CYS A 166 4.01 -11.21 -10.62
CA CYS A 166 5.28 -10.69 -10.14
C CYS A 166 6.42 -10.91 -11.15
N ALA A 167 6.42 -12.00 -11.91
CA ALA A 167 7.38 -12.21 -12.99
C ALA A 167 7.37 -11.08 -14.04
N LYS A 168 6.24 -10.38 -14.22
CA LYS A 168 6.15 -9.21 -15.13
C LYS A 168 6.86 -7.97 -14.59
N PHE A 169 7.20 -7.96 -13.30
CA PHE A 169 7.94 -6.86 -12.65
C PHE A 169 9.44 -7.10 -12.63
N ARG A 170 9.93 -8.25 -13.11
CA ARG A 170 11.37 -8.55 -13.17
C ARG A 170 12.18 -7.48 -13.90
N ASP A 171 11.66 -7.00 -15.01
CA ASP A 171 12.32 -5.97 -15.84
C ASP A 171 11.74 -4.56 -15.61
N ASN A 172 10.78 -4.41 -14.68
CA ASN A 172 10.08 -3.15 -14.42
C ASN A 172 9.98 -2.95 -12.90
N PRO A 173 10.86 -2.12 -12.32
CA PRO A 173 10.90 -1.97 -10.87
C PRO A 173 9.58 -1.45 -10.31
N VAL A 174 9.23 -1.86 -9.09
CA VAL A 174 7.90 -1.62 -8.51
C VAL A 174 7.96 -1.50 -6.98
N GLY A 175 7.15 -0.61 -6.42
CA GLY A 175 6.86 -0.64 -4.99
C GLY A 175 5.69 -1.58 -4.70
N ILE A 176 5.90 -2.72 -4.03
CA ILE A 176 4.81 -3.59 -3.57
C ILE A 176 4.44 -3.25 -2.14
N PHE A 177 3.18 -2.89 -1.93
CA PHE A 177 2.67 -2.47 -0.64
C PHE A 177 1.83 -3.56 0.04
N ASN A 178 2.11 -3.83 1.32
CA ASN A 178 1.42 -4.83 2.13
C ASN A 178 1.17 -4.38 3.58
N PHE A 179 -0.12 -4.21 3.95
CA PHE A 179 -0.54 -4.09 5.35
C PHE A 179 -0.59 -5.47 6.01
N VAL A 180 0.43 -5.78 6.80
CA VAL A 180 0.61 -7.10 7.42
C VAL A 180 -0.45 -7.41 8.48
N GLU A 181 -1.04 -6.41 9.13
CA GLU A 181 -2.20 -6.59 10.03
C GLU A 181 -3.41 -7.18 9.26
N GLY A 182 -3.46 -6.95 7.95
CA GLY A 182 -4.50 -7.44 7.04
C GLY A 182 -5.87 -6.78 7.23
N THR A 183 -5.99 -5.85 8.17
CA THR A 183 -7.20 -5.07 8.44
C THR A 183 -6.84 -3.80 9.21
N ARG A 184 -7.70 -2.78 9.13
CA ARG A 184 -7.53 -1.55 9.93
C ARG A 184 -7.73 -1.84 11.41
N PHE A 185 -6.85 -1.28 12.22
CA PHE A 185 -6.90 -1.28 13.67
C PHE A 185 -8.24 -0.72 14.15
N THR A 186 -8.87 -1.45 15.06
CA THR A 186 -9.90 -0.94 15.95
C THR A 186 -9.69 -1.57 17.33
N GLU A 187 -10.10 -0.90 18.39
CA GLU A 187 -9.98 -1.44 19.75
C GLU A 187 -10.69 -2.79 19.89
N GLY A 188 -11.87 -2.94 19.27
CA GLY A 188 -12.58 -4.22 19.26
C GLY A 188 -11.81 -5.36 18.62
N LYS A 189 -11.10 -5.12 17.50
CA LYS A 189 -10.26 -6.16 16.85
C LYS A 189 -9.00 -6.43 17.65
N HIS A 190 -8.44 -5.40 18.26
CA HIS A 190 -7.27 -5.51 19.13
C HIS A 190 -7.57 -6.40 20.34
N ALA A 191 -8.70 -6.16 21.01
CA ALA A 191 -9.19 -6.98 22.12
C ALA A 191 -9.54 -8.41 21.65
N GLN A 192 -10.26 -8.55 20.54
CA GLN A 192 -10.71 -9.86 20.02
C GLN A 192 -9.55 -10.81 19.73
N GLN A 193 -8.45 -10.30 19.17
CA GLN A 193 -7.29 -11.15 18.87
C GLN A 193 -6.34 -11.29 20.06
N GLN A 194 -6.60 -10.59 21.19
CA GLN A 194 -5.70 -10.45 22.33
C GLN A 194 -4.29 -10.05 21.85
N SER A 195 -4.21 -8.89 21.20
CA SER A 195 -2.93 -8.40 20.68
C SER A 195 -1.95 -8.17 21.82
N PRO A 196 -0.71 -8.70 21.75
CA PRO A 196 0.31 -8.42 22.76
C PRO A 196 0.93 -7.02 22.59
N PHE A 197 0.71 -6.37 21.45
CA PHE A 197 1.20 -5.03 21.13
C PHE A 197 0.23 -3.97 21.64
N LYS A 198 0.72 -2.84 22.14
CA LYS A 198 -0.13 -1.78 22.71
C LYS A 198 -0.90 -1.00 21.65
N TYR A 199 -0.28 -0.73 20.50
CA TYR A 199 -0.82 0.14 19.45
C TYR A 199 -1.08 -0.58 18.12
N LEU A 200 -0.76 -1.87 18.03
CA LEU A 200 -0.80 -2.64 16.77
C LEU A 200 -1.71 -3.87 16.87
N LEU A 201 -2.26 -4.30 15.72
CA LEU A 201 -2.81 -5.64 15.61
C LEU A 201 -1.71 -6.69 15.39
N LYS A 202 -2.02 -7.97 15.61
CA LYS A 202 -1.08 -9.07 15.36
C LYS A 202 -0.70 -9.12 13.87
N PRO A 203 0.60 -9.21 13.54
CA PRO A 203 1.02 -9.30 12.15
C PRO A 203 0.66 -10.65 11.53
N LYS A 204 0.32 -10.64 10.24
CA LYS A 204 0.09 -11.85 9.42
C LYS A 204 1.21 -11.98 8.39
N ALA A 205 2.29 -12.64 8.81
CA ALA A 205 3.53 -12.76 8.04
C ALA A 205 3.37 -13.39 6.64
N GLY A 206 2.35 -14.22 6.43
CA GLY A 206 2.14 -14.92 5.14
C GLY A 206 2.04 -13.98 3.94
N GLY A 207 1.47 -12.78 4.09
CA GLY A 207 1.36 -11.82 3.00
C GLY A 207 2.71 -11.28 2.52
N ILE A 208 3.65 -11.01 3.43
CA ILE A 208 5.02 -10.59 3.06
C ILE A 208 5.83 -11.78 2.56
N ALA A 209 5.76 -12.93 3.25
CA ALA A 209 6.48 -14.13 2.86
C ALA A 209 6.16 -14.52 1.40
N PHE A 210 4.90 -14.33 1.01
CA PHE A 210 4.44 -14.56 -0.35
C PHE A 210 5.07 -13.63 -1.40
N VAL A 211 5.28 -12.35 -1.06
CA VAL A 211 5.98 -11.42 -1.95
C VAL A 211 7.44 -11.79 -2.08
N LEU A 212 8.08 -12.13 -0.96
CA LEU A 212 9.48 -12.55 -0.95
C LEU A 212 9.70 -13.86 -1.74
N ASP A 213 8.78 -14.81 -1.65
CA ASP A 213 8.80 -16.03 -2.49
C ASP A 213 8.67 -15.71 -3.98
N ALA A 214 7.87 -14.71 -4.35
CA ALA A 214 7.61 -14.37 -5.75
C ALA A 214 8.67 -13.44 -6.40
N MET A 215 9.31 -12.58 -5.61
CA MET A 215 10.20 -11.53 -6.13
C MET A 215 11.35 -11.13 -5.17
N GLY A 216 11.69 -11.94 -4.16
CA GLY A 216 12.73 -11.61 -3.18
C GLY A 216 14.08 -11.21 -3.79
N GLU A 217 14.48 -11.83 -4.90
CA GLU A 217 15.73 -11.51 -5.62
C GLU A 217 15.69 -10.17 -6.39
N GLN A 218 14.50 -9.61 -6.63
CA GLN A 218 14.29 -8.36 -7.37
C GLN A 218 14.11 -7.15 -6.45
N LEU A 219 13.86 -7.41 -5.16
CA LEU A 219 13.64 -6.38 -4.15
C LEU A 219 14.98 -5.94 -3.59
N GLU A 220 15.21 -4.63 -3.58
CA GLU A 220 16.38 -4.04 -2.93
C GLU A 220 16.26 -4.17 -1.41
N SER A 221 15.10 -3.79 -0.87
CA SER A 221 14.87 -3.77 0.56
C SER A 221 13.37 -3.83 0.92
N ILE A 222 13.10 -4.01 2.21
CA ILE A 222 11.80 -3.76 2.82
C ILE A 222 11.79 -2.35 3.37
N VAL A 223 10.75 -1.58 3.06
CA VAL A 223 10.51 -0.27 3.66
C VAL A 223 9.44 -0.43 4.73
N ASN A 224 9.87 -0.46 5.99
CA ASN A 224 9.01 -0.52 7.15
C ASN A 224 8.52 0.89 7.52
N VAL A 225 7.23 1.13 7.37
CA VAL A 225 6.63 2.46 7.59
C VAL A 225 5.80 2.46 8.86
N THR A 226 6.04 3.44 9.73
CA THR A 226 5.26 3.64 10.96
C THR A 226 4.46 4.92 10.83
N ILE A 227 3.14 4.81 10.83
CA ILE A 227 2.22 5.94 10.70
C ILE A 227 1.52 6.20 12.03
N HIS A 228 1.62 7.42 12.53
CA HIS A 228 0.92 7.92 13.71
C HIS A 228 0.08 9.15 13.37
N TYR A 229 -1.15 9.17 13.89
CA TYR A 229 -2.06 10.30 13.77
C TYR A 229 -2.32 10.89 15.16
N PRO A 230 -1.70 12.04 15.52
CA PRO A 230 -1.83 12.62 16.85
C PRO A 230 -3.26 12.90 17.28
N ALA A 231 -4.13 13.28 16.34
CA ALA A 231 -5.54 13.59 16.60
C ALA A 231 -6.47 12.34 16.56
N GLY A 232 -5.90 11.14 16.59
CA GLY A 232 -6.64 9.88 16.41
C GLY A 232 -6.77 9.48 14.93
N ARG A 233 -7.44 8.35 14.69
CA ARG A 233 -7.48 7.65 13.40
C ARG A 233 -8.52 8.29 12.47
N PRO A 234 -8.13 9.09 11.46
CA PRO A 234 -9.08 9.86 10.67
C PRO A 234 -9.90 8.96 9.74
N GLY A 235 -11.14 9.36 9.43
CA GLY A 235 -11.91 8.80 8.33
C GLY A 235 -11.50 9.38 6.97
N PHE A 236 -12.02 8.79 5.90
CA PHE A 236 -11.81 9.33 4.54
C PHE A 236 -12.44 10.73 4.37
N TRP A 237 -13.63 10.93 4.95
CA TRP A 237 -14.31 12.24 4.93
C TRP A 237 -13.54 13.31 5.71
N ASP A 238 -12.88 12.93 6.81
CA ASP A 238 -12.03 13.85 7.56
C ASP A 238 -10.88 14.37 6.71
N LEU A 239 -10.27 13.51 5.89
CA LEU A 239 -9.23 13.94 4.95
C LEU A 239 -9.79 14.91 3.89
N LEU A 240 -10.93 14.56 3.27
CA LEU A 240 -11.57 15.41 2.26
C LEU A 240 -11.95 16.78 2.83
N CYS A 241 -12.40 16.82 4.08
CA CYS A 241 -12.73 18.05 4.79
C CYS A 241 -11.50 18.84 5.27
N GLY A 242 -10.28 18.30 5.14
CA GLY A 242 -9.06 18.90 5.68
C GLY A 242 -8.95 18.83 7.21
N ASN A 243 -9.63 17.90 7.87
CA ASN A 243 -9.58 17.75 9.33
C ASN A 243 -8.33 17.02 9.82
N VAL A 244 -7.54 16.42 8.93
CA VAL A 244 -6.25 15.78 9.24
C VAL A 244 -5.16 16.84 9.34
N ARG A 245 -4.89 17.31 10.57
CA ARG A 245 -3.96 18.42 10.82
C ARG A 245 -2.50 18.01 10.84
N ASP A 246 -2.20 16.87 11.45
CA ASP A 246 -0.85 16.35 11.64
C ASP A 246 -0.82 14.88 11.23
N VAL A 247 0.21 14.51 10.47
CA VAL A 247 0.53 13.12 10.15
C VAL A 247 2.01 12.93 10.43
N VAL A 248 2.34 11.95 11.28
CA VAL A 248 3.71 11.58 11.61
C VAL A 248 4.03 10.26 10.93
N VAL A 249 5.11 10.24 10.16
CA VAL A 249 5.52 9.07 9.40
C VAL A 249 7.02 8.86 9.55
N HIS A 250 7.40 7.67 9.97
CA HIS A 250 8.78 7.21 9.96
C HIS A 250 8.94 6.09 8.95
N PHE A 251 9.98 6.19 8.13
CA PHE A 251 10.40 5.18 7.18
C PHE A 251 11.67 4.53 7.70
N GLU A 252 11.74 3.22 7.63
CA GLU A 252 12.92 2.45 7.99
C GLU A 252 13.21 1.48 6.84
N GLU A 253 14.36 1.66 6.20
CA GLU A 253 14.82 0.76 5.14
C GLU A 253 15.58 -0.43 5.74
N LEU A 254 15.10 -1.64 5.46
CA LEU A 254 15.61 -2.89 6.00
C LEU A 254 16.08 -3.80 4.88
N LYS A 255 17.35 -4.19 4.93
CA LYS A 255 17.87 -5.24 4.02
C LYS A 255 17.12 -6.54 4.25
N ILE A 256 16.75 -7.22 3.17
CA ILE A 256 16.09 -8.52 3.24
C ILE A 256 17.14 -9.57 3.66
N PRO A 257 16.95 -10.27 4.80
CA PRO A 257 17.86 -11.34 5.19
C PRO A 257 17.87 -12.45 4.13
N GLN A 258 19.06 -12.80 3.65
CA GLN A 258 19.24 -13.79 2.57
C GLN A 258 18.60 -15.15 2.89
N GLN A 259 18.56 -15.53 4.17
CA GLN A 259 17.92 -16.76 4.65
C GLN A 259 16.41 -16.84 4.36
N PHE A 260 15.75 -15.73 4.04
CA PHE A 260 14.32 -15.66 3.73
C PHE A 260 14.01 -15.59 2.23
N ILE A 261 15.02 -15.47 1.37
CA ILE A 261 14.86 -15.44 -0.09
C ILE A 261 14.85 -16.88 -0.64
N GLY A 262 13.97 -17.17 -1.60
CA GLY A 262 13.89 -18.47 -2.27
C GLY A 262 13.31 -19.61 -1.40
N LYS A 263 12.67 -19.29 -0.28
CA LYS A 263 12.06 -20.26 0.66
C LYS A 263 10.55 -20.35 0.48
N ASN A 264 9.99 -21.55 0.70
CA ASN A 264 8.55 -21.79 0.60
C ASN A 264 7.86 -21.76 1.98
N TYR A 265 7.11 -20.70 2.25
CA TYR A 265 6.47 -20.44 3.55
C TYR A 265 5.40 -21.47 3.94
N ASP A 266 4.76 -22.12 2.96
CA ASP A 266 3.68 -23.08 3.20
C ASP A 266 4.21 -24.50 3.43
N GLN A 267 5.40 -24.81 2.94
CA GLN A 267 5.97 -26.17 2.93
C GLN A 267 7.11 -26.35 3.94
N ASP A 268 7.75 -25.27 4.38
CA ASP A 268 8.87 -25.31 5.32
C ASP A 268 8.44 -24.76 6.68
N GLY A 269 8.23 -25.66 7.64
CA GLY A 269 7.75 -25.33 8.98
C GLY A 269 8.78 -24.56 9.82
N GLU A 270 10.08 -24.85 9.64
CA GLU A 270 11.16 -24.19 10.37
C GLU A 270 11.35 -22.77 9.86
N TYR A 271 11.45 -22.60 8.53
CA TYR A 271 11.47 -21.30 7.88
C TYR A 271 10.27 -20.45 8.31
N ARG A 272 9.06 -21.02 8.31
CA ARG A 272 7.85 -20.32 8.73
C ARG A 272 7.94 -19.78 10.15
N LEU A 273 8.48 -20.56 11.08
CA LEU A 273 8.66 -20.14 12.48
C LEU A 273 9.70 -19.01 12.59
N GLN A 274 10.86 -19.16 11.93
CA GLN A 274 11.90 -18.13 11.92
C GLN A 274 11.40 -16.83 11.30
N PHE A 275 10.66 -16.92 10.19
CA PHE A 275 10.10 -15.76 9.50
C PHE A 275 9.03 -15.05 10.34
N GLN A 276 8.16 -15.80 11.02
CA GLN A 276 7.21 -15.23 11.98
C GLN A 276 7.91 -14.54 13.14
N GLY A 277 9.01 -15.12 13.66
CA GLY A 277 9.85 -14.50 14.67
C GLY A 277 10.40 -13.15 14.21
N TRP A 278 10.96 -13.09 13.00
CA TRP A 278 11.48 -11.85 12.42
C TRP A 278 10.42 -10.76 12.25
N ILE A 279 9.25 -11.11 11.69
CA ILE A 279 8.14 -10.16 11.55
C ILE A 279 7.59 -9.72 12.92
N ASN A 280 7.54 -10.61 13.91
CA ASN A 280 7.12 -10.24 15.26
C ASN A 280 8.12 -9.28 15.91
N GLN A 281 9.42 -9.47 15.72
CA GLN A 281 10.43 -8.54 16.22
C GLN A 281 10.25 -7.16 15.57
N LEU A 282 10.07 -7.10 14.26
CA LEU A 282 9.75 -5.86 13.54
C LEU A 282 8.51 -5.15 14.11
N TRP A 283 7.52 -5.93 14.54
CA TRP A 283 6.30 -5.40 15.18
C TRP A 283 6.53 -4.91 16.60
N LEU A 284 7.39 -5.57 17.38
CA LEU A 284 7.79 -5.10 18.71
C LEU A 284 8.49 -3.74 18.61
N ASP A 285 9.46 -3.63 17.70
CA ASP A 285 10.21 -2.40 17.47
C ASP A 285 9.29 -1.26 16.99
N LYS A 286 8.34 -1.58 16.09
CA LYS A 286 7.31 -0.64 15.64
C LYS A 286 6.38 -0.18 16.77
N ASP A 287 5.97 -1.08 17.68
CA ASP A 287 5.10 -0.72 18.80
C ASP A 287 5.81 0.22 19.79
N ALA A 288 7.09 -0.03 20.06
CA ALA A 288 7.94 0.84 20.86
C ALA A 288 8.13 2.22 20.20
N LEU A 289 8.36 2.26 18.89
CA LEU A 289 8.43 3.52 18.13
C LEU A 289 7.10 4.27 18.16
N LEU A 290 5.96 3.58 18.03
CA LEU A 290 4.64 4.20 18.19
C LEU A 290 4.48 4.77 19.59
N GLU A 291 4.95 4.09 20.65
CA GLU A 291 4.94 4.63 22.00
C GLU A 291 5.74 5.94 22.12
N GLN A 292 6.92 6.00 21.51
CA GLN A 292 7.71 7.22 21.43
C GLN A 292 6.96 8.32 20.67
N MET A 293 6.39 8.02 19.50
CA MET A 293 5.63 8.99 18.70
C MET A 293 4.41 9.54 19.42
N HIS A 294 3.72 8.72 20.23
CA HIS A 294 2.59 9.20 21.05
C HIS A 294 3.04 10.20 22.12
N ARG A 295 4.27 10.07 22.64
CA ARG A 295 4.85 11.02 23.61
C ARG A 295 5.35 12.30 22.95
N GLU A 296 6.03 12.19 21.80
CA GLU A 296 6.60 13.33 21.07
C GLU A 296 5.54 14.15 20.32
N PHE A 297 4.52 13.47 19.80
CA PHE A 297 3.42 14.06 19.06
C PHE A 297 2.09 13.72 19.73
N PRO A 298 1.81 14.30 20.92
CA PRO A 298 0.56 14.07 21.62
C PRO A 298 -0.61 14.72 20.89
N ALA A 299 -1.83 14.26 21.20
CA ALA A 299 -3.05 14.91 20.75
C ALA A 299 -3.05 16.36 21.22
N LYS A 300 -3.06 17.31 20.28
CA LYS A 300 -3.25 18.73 20.60
C LYS A 300 -4.75 18.98 20.72
N HIS A 301 -5.20 19.28 21.94
CA HIS A 301 -6.56 19.75 22.22
C HIS A 301 -6.84 21.07 21.49
#